data_AF-A0A8D9BRR5-F1
#
_entry.id   AF-A0A8D9BRR5-F1
#
_cell.length_a   1.000
_cell.length_b   1.000
_cell.length_c   1.000
_cell.angle_alpha   90.00
_cell.angle_beta   90.00
_cell.angle_gamma   90.00
#
_symmetry.space_group_name_H-M   'P 1'
#
loop_
_entity.id
_entity.type
_entity.pdbx_description
1 polymer ?
#
loop_
_entity_poly.entity_id
_entity_poly.type
_entity_poly.pdbx_seq_one_letter_code
_entity_poly.pdbx_strand_id
1 'polypeptide(L)'
;MNFENYQKWIQERLIPNLPTNSVVVIDNAPYHNVQTNRAPTSSSRKSEMTKWLSERNIPHSESMLKPQLYTLIKLYKPQHKTFKIDSILANAGHSALRLPPYHPDLNPIELIWSQ
;
A
#
# COMPACT_ATOMS: atom_id res chain seq x y z
N MET A 1 -13.80 -8.50 -6.89
CA MET A 1 -12.57 -8.91 -6.17
C MET A 1 -12.35 -7.97 -4.99
N ASN A 2 -11.88 -8.45 -3.82
CA ASN A 2 -11.48 -7.64 -2.67
C ASN A 2 -10.04 -7.98 -2.25
N PHE A 3 -9.49 -7.26 -1.25
CA PHE A 3 -8.11 -7.47 -0.82
C PHE A 3 -7.90 -8.88 -0.26
N GLU A 4 -8.85 -9.39 0.53
CA GLU A 4 -8.74 -10.70 1.18
C GLU A 4 -8.66 -11.83 0.15
N ASN A 5 -9.55 -11.82 -0.85
CA ASN A 5 -9.55 -12.80 -1.94
C ASN A 5 -8.33 -12.65 -2.83
N TYR A 6 -7.89 -11.42 -3.10
CA TYR A 6 -6.68 -11.17 -3.88
C TYR A 6 -5.42 -11.67 -3.15
N GLN A 7 -5.29 -11.36 -1.86
CA GLN A 7 -4.19 -11.83 -1.03
C GLN A 7 -4.15 -13.36 -1.00
N LYS A 8 -5.30 -14.01 -0.77
CA LYS A 8 -5.43 -15.47 -0.79
C LYS A 8 -4.97 -16.06 -2.13
N TRP A 9 -5.43 -15.48 -3.24
CA TRP A 9 -5.01 -15.92 -4.57
C TRP A 9 -3.50 -15.75 -4.80
N ILE A 10 -2.91 -14.61 -4.40
CA ILE A 10 -1.46 -14.39 -4.51
C ILE A 10 -0.69 -15.49 -3.76
N GLN A 11 -1.10 -15.79 -2.53
CA GLN A 11 -0.39 -16.74 -1.67
C GLN A 11 -0.59 -18.21 -2.09
N GLU A 12 -1.81 -18.58 -2.47
CA GLU A 12 -2.16 -19.98 -2.74
C GLU A 12 -2.02 -20.39 -4.20
N ARG A 13 -2.10 -19.43 -5.13
CA ARG A 13 -2.12 -19.71 -6.58
C ARG A 13 -0.97 -19.07 -7.33
N LEU A 14 -0.67 -17.79 -7.10
CA LEU A 14 0.39 -17.11 -7.87
C LEU A 14 1.78 -17.55 -7.40
N ILE A 15 2.14 -17.27 -6.15
CA ILE A 15 3.50 -17.50 -5.61
C ILE A 15 3.98 -18.95 -5.80
N PRO A 16 3.19 -20.00 -5.52
CA PRO A 16 3.64 -21.38 -5.70
C PRO A 16 3.98 -21.77 -7.14
N ASN A 17 3.47 -21.00 -8.12
CA ASN A 17 3.66 -21.26 -9.55
C ASN A 17 4.59 -20.24 -10.22
N LEU A 18 5.21 -19.33 -9.45
CA LEU A 18 6.19 -18.39 -9.97
C LEU A 18 7.60 -19.00 -9.97
N PRO A 19 8.38 -18.80 -11.05
CA PRO A 19 9.82 -19.02 -11.00
C PRO A 19 10.47 -18.17 -9.90
N THR A 20 11.56 -18.67 -9.33
CA THR A 20 12.33 -17.94 -8.31
C THR A 20 12.80 -16.58 -8.83
N ASN A 21 12.88 -15.58 -7.94
CA ASN A 21 13.31 -14.21 -8.27
C ASN A 21 12.48 -13.49 -9.37
N SER A 22 11.22 -13.92 -9.59
CA SER A 22 10.32 -13.24 -10.53
C SER A 22 9.98 -11.80 -10.13
N VAL A 23 9.72 -10.97 -11.14
CA VAL A 23 9.10 -9.64 -11.00
C VAL A 23 7.62 -9.73 -11.35
N VAL A 24 6.75 -9.32 -10.44
CA VAL A 24 5.30 -9.29 -10.63
C VAL A 24 4.87 -7.86 -10.96
N VAL A 25 4.31 -7.66 -12.16
CA VAL A 25 3.75 -6.37 -12.58
C VAL A 25 2.33 -6.23 -12.03
N ILE A 26 2.05 -5.12 -11.33
CA ILE A 26 0.77 -4.88 -10.64
C ILE A 26 0.19 -3.54 -11.10
N ASP A 27 -1.06 -3.57 -11.56
CA ASP A 27 -1.81 -2.37 -11.92
C ASP A 27 -2.33 -1.59 -10.68
N ASN A 28 -3.15 -0.57 -10.91
CA ASN A 28 -3.60 0.33 -9.86
C ASN A 28 -4.98 0.01 -9.24
N ALA A 29 -5.51 -1.21 -9.40
CA ALA A 29 -6.78 -1.55 -8.78
C ALA A 29 -6.76 -1.31 -7.25
N PRO A 30 -7.85 -0.80 -6.63
CA PRO A 30 -7.83 -0.40 -5.22
C PRO A 30 -7.38 -1.50 -4.25
N TYR A 31 -7.77 -2.74 -4.52
CA TYR A 31 -7.41 -3.90 -3.70
C TYR A 31 -5.95 -4.35 -3.89
N HIS A 32 -5.26 -3.94 -4.95
CA HIS A 32 -3.80 -4.11 -5.06
C HIS A 32 -3.03 -3.10 -4.20
N ASN A 33 -3.66 -1.99 -3.86
CA ASN A 33 -3.05 -0.80 -3.26
C ASN A 33 -3.33 -0.65 -1.75
N VAL A 34 -3.58 -1.75 -1.04
CA VAL A 34 -3.77 -1.73 0.42
C VAL A 34 -2.44 -1.46 1.11
N GLN A 35 -2.34 -0.29 1.75
CA GLN A 35 -1.13 0.14 2.46
C GLN A 35 -0.97 -0.54 3.81
N THR A 36 0.26 -0.89 4.16
CA THR A 36 0.59 -1.48 5.47
C THR A 36 0.61 -0.42 6.58
N ASN A 37 1.16 0.76 6.29
CA ASN A 37 1.37 1.85 7.25
C ASN A 37 0.63 3.13 6.84
N ARG A 38 -0.68 3.01 6.60
CA ARG A 38 -1.48 4.15 6.14
C ARG A 38 -1.48 5.27 7.19
N ALA A 39 -0.93 6.42 6.82
CA ALA A 39 -1.02 7.62 7.65
C ALA A 39 -2.47 8.13 7.72
N PRO A 40 -2.92 8.67 8.86
CA PRO A 40 -4.22 9.32 8.98
C PRO A 40 -4.37 10.47 7.99
N THR A 41 -5.60 10.69 7.52
CA THR A 41 -5.94 11.79 6.60
C THR A 41 -6.54 12.97 7.37
N SER A 42 -6.75 14.11 6.70
CA SER A 42 -7.46 15.26 7.30
C SER A 42 -8.87 14.90 7.81
N SER A 43 -9.49 13.86 7.25
CA SER A 43 -10.79 13.35 7.68
C SER A 43 -10.72 12.38 8.86
N SER A 44 -9.57 11.77 9.17
CA SER A 44 -9.39 10.83 10.28
C SER A 44 -9.78 11.41 11.64
N ARG A 45 -10.11 10.54 12.59
CA ARG A 45 -10.48 10.97 13.95
C ARG A 45 -9.26 11.48 14.71
N LYS A 46 -9.46 12.40 15.67
CA LYS A 46 -8.36 12.90 16.53
C LYS A 46 -7.64 11.75 17.24
N SER A 47 -8.40 10.76 17.73
CA SER A 47 -7.87 9.56 18.38
C SER A 47 -6.99 8.70 17.48
N GLU A 48 -7.33 8.58 16.19
CA GLU A 48 -6.48 7.87 15.21
C GLU A 48 -5.17 8.63 14.95
N MET A 49 -5.25 9.97 14.89
CA MET A 49 -4.08 10.83 14.71
C MET A 49 -3.11 10.73 15.89
N THR A 50 -3.62 10.83 17.12
CA THR A 50 -2.78 10.70 18.33
C THR A 50 -2.20 9.30 18.44
N LYS A 51 -3.01 8.24 18.23
CA LYS A 51 -2.52 6.85 18.23
C LYS A 51 -1.37 6.65 17.23
N TRP A 52 -1.52 7.14 16.00
CA TRP A 52 -0.49 6.99 14.97
C TRP A 52 0.81 7.72 15.32
N LEU A 53 0.72 8.89 15.97
CA LEU A 53 1.88 9.65 16.45
C LEU A 53 2.56 8.93 17.64
N SER A 54 1.78 8.43 18.60
CA SER A 54 2.29 7.66 19.74
C SER A 54 3.01 6.39 19.31
N GLU A 55 2.42 5.60 18.38
CA GLU A 55 3.03 4.38 17.85
C GLU A 55 4.39 4.62 17.17
N ARG A 56 4.65 5.86 16.73
CA ARG A 56 5.89 6.28 16.08
C ARG A 56 6.81 7.08 17.00
N ASN A 57 6.48 7.17 18.29
CA ASN A 57 7.20 7.96 19.28
C ASN A 57 7.37 9.44 18.86
N ILE A 58 6.39 10.00 18.15
CA ILE A 58 6.41 11.41 17.74
C ILE A 58 5.82 12.26 18.87
N PRO A 59 6.58 13.23 19.43
CA PRO A 59 6.08 14.11 20.47
C PRO A 59 4.84 14.89 20.01
N HIS A 60 3.79 14.83 20.81
CA HIS A 60 2.57 15.61 20.60
C HIS A 60 1.89 15.87 21.94
N SER A 61 1.13 16.97 22.04
CA SER A 61 0.36 17.30 23.24
C SER A 61 -1.10 16.89 23.07
N GLU A 62 -1.73 16.37 24.14
CA GLU A 62 -3.16 16.02 24.16
C GLU A 62 -4.07 17.23 23.89
N SER A 63 -3.59 18.43 24.24
CA SER A 63 -4.28 19.71 24.00
C SER A 63 -4.31 20.12 22.52
N MET A 64 -3.49 19.51 21.67
CA MET A 64 -3.41 19.89 20.25
C MET A 64 -4.75 19.69 19.53
N LEU A 65 -5.07 20.64 18.66
CA LEU A 65 -6.22 20.55 17.76
C LEU A 65 -5.94 19.59 16.61
N LYS A 66 -7.01 19.07 16.01
CA LYS A 66 -6.92 18.16 14.86
C LYS A 66 -6.06 18.70 13.69
N PRO A 67 -6.11 20.00 13.32
CA PRO A 67 -5.23 20.55 12.28
C PRO A 67 -3.74 20.54 12.66
N GLN A 68 -3.43 20.76 13.95
CA GLN A 68 -2.04 20.75 14.44
C GLN A 68 -1.46 19.34 14.40
N LEU A 69 -2.22 18.34 14.88
CA LEU A 69 -1.85 16.93 14.79
C LEU A 69 -1.65 16.50 13.33
N TYR A 70 -2.53 16.93 12.43
CA TYR A 70 -2.41 16.62 11.01
C TYR A 70 -1.18 17.26 10.35
N THR A 71 -0.76 18.44 10.83
CA THR A 71 0.48 19.09 10.36
C THR A 71 1.72 18.27 10.74
N LEU A 72 1.76 17.73 11.96
CA LEU A 72 2.82 16.79 12.37
C LEU A 72 2.78 15.51 11.54
N ILE A 73 1.59 14.93 11.30
CA ILE A 73 1.45 13.73 10.45
C ILE A 73 1.95 14.00 9.04
N LYS A 74 1.67 15.17 8.46
CA LYS A 74 2.19 15.55 7.14
C LYS A 74 3.72 15.64 7.11
N LEU A 75 4.34 16.09 8.20
CA LEU A 75 5.78 16.23 8.32
C LEU A 75 6.47 14.86 8.44
N TYR A 76 5.90 13.94 9.21
CA TYR A 76 6.51 12.65 9.53
C TYR A 76 5.97 11.45 8.73
N LYS A 77 4.96 11.64 7.86
CA LYS A 77 4.45 10.53 7.03
C LYS A 77 5.56 10.03 6.08
N PRO A 78 5.65 8.71 5.84
CA PRO A 78 6.55 8.16 4.85
C PRO A 78 6.31 8.80 3.46
N GLN A 79 7.40 9.14 2.77
CA GLN A 79 7.32 9.63 1.38
C GLN A 79 6.88 8.52 0.43
N HIS A 80 7.38 7.30 0.66
CA HIS A 80 7.05 6.12 -0.12
C HIS A 80 5.97 5.29 0.57
N LYS A 81 4.95 4.89 -0.20
CA LYS A 81 3.90 4.01 0.27
C LYS A 81 4.39 2.58 0.22
N THR A 82 4.20 1.85 1.32
CA THR A 82 4.42 0.40 1.35
C THR A 82 3.08 -0.30 1.27
N PHE A 83 2.96 -1.25 0.34
CA PHE A 83 1.74 -2.04 0.15
C PHE A 83 1.91 -3.45 0.70
N LYS A 84 0.81 -4.02 1.19
CA LYS A 84 0.82 -5.35 1.81
C LYS A 84 1.27 -6.43 0.84
N ILE A 85 0.82 -6.38 -0.41
CA ILE A 85 1.13 -7.35 -1.46
C ILE A 85 2.63 -7.34 -1.78
N ASP A 86 3.25 -6.16 -1.85
CA ASP A 86 4.67 -6.01 -2.13
C ASP A 86 5.50 -6.69 -1.03
N SER A 87 5.08 -6.56 0.23
CA SER A 87 5.74 -7.24 1.36
C SER A 87 5.58 -8.76 1.29
N ILE A 88 4.40 -9.25 0.88
CA ILE A 88 4.14 -10.69 0.73
C ILE A 88 5.02 -11.28 -0.39
N LEU A 89 5.11 -10.59 -1.52
CA LEU A 89 5.98 -11.00 -2.64
C LEU A 89 7.45 -10.96 -2.26
N ALA A 90 7.90 -9.89 -1.60
CA ALA A 90 9.29 -9.74 -1.13
C ALA A 90 9.70 -10.86 -0.17
N ASN A 91 8.82 -11.23 0.77
CA ASN A 91 9.06 -12.33 1.69
C ASN A 91 9.15 -13.70 1.00
N ALA A 92 8.55 -13.84 -0.19
CA ALA A 92 8.66 -15.03 -1.03
C ALA A 92 9.83 -14.97 -2.03
N GLY A 93 10.67 -13.93 -1.98
CA GLY A 93 11.80 -13.76 -2.91
C GLY A 93 11.41 -13.18 -4.27
N HIS A 94 10.26 -12.53 -4.38
CA HIS A 94 9.79 -11.87 -5.59
C HIS A 94 9.73 -10.35 -5.42
N SER A 95 9.82 -9.61 -6.51
CA SER A 95 9.70 -8.14 -6.48
C SER A 95 8.43 -7.68 -7.17
N ALA A 96 7.81 -6.62 -6.66
CA ALA A 96 6.62 -6.02 -7.25
C ALA A 96 6.99 -4.78 -8.06
N LEU A 97 6.56 -4.72 -9.32
CA LEU A 97 6.65 -3.54 -10.18
C LEU A 97 5.26 -2.92 -10.34
N ARG A 98 5.05 -1.73 -9.79
CA ARG A 98 3.76 -1.03 -9.87
C ARG A 98 3.73 -0.08 -11.05
N LEU A 99 2.68 -0.17 -11.85
CA LEU A 99 2.47 0.70 -13.00
C LEU A 99 2.03 2.11 -12.56
N PRO A 100 2.34 3.15 -13.34
CA PRO A 100 1.79 4.47 -13.07
C PRO A 100 0.27 4.49 -13.35
N PRO A 101 -0.50 5.30 -12.61
CA PRO A 101 -1.94 5.40 -12.81
C PRO A 101 -2.26 5.98 -14.20
N TYR A 102 -3.33 5.50 -14.82
CA TYR A 102 -3.82 5.95 -16.14
C TYR A 102 -2.90 5.69 -17.33
N HIS A 103 -1.99 4.72 -17.22
CA HIS A 103 -1.13 4.26 -18.32
C HIS A 103 -1.39 2.78 -18.65
N PRO A 104 -2.56 2.44 -19.24
CA PRO A 104 -2.87 1.06 -19.63
C PRO A 104 -1.96 0.54 -20.75
N ASP A 105 -1.38 1.43 -21.54
CA ASP A 105 -0.36 1.15 -22.56
C ASP A 105 0.89 0.48 -22.02
N LEU A 106 1.20 0.71 -20.73
CA LEU A 106 2.32 0.08 -20.02
C LEU A 106 1.95 -1.26 -19.37
N ASN A 107 0.71 -1.73 -19.52
CA ASN A 107 0.24 -2.98 -18.95
C ASN A 107 0.17 -4.07 -20.04
N PRO A 108 1.12 -5.02 -20.10
CA PRO A 108 1.17 -6.02 -21.17
C PRO A 108 -0.08 -6.89 -21.28
N ILE A 109 -0.83 -7.05 -20.18
CA ILE A 109 -2.09 -7.80 -20.20
C ILE A 109 -3.13 -7.14 -21.10
N GLU A 110 -3.18 -5.80 -21.14
CA GLU A 110 -4.12 -5.07 -21.99
C GLU A 110 -3.82 -5.36 -23.47
N LEU A 111 -2.53 -5.40 -23.86
CA LEU A 111 -2.12 -5.72 -25.24
C LEU A 111 -2.51 -7.15 -25.67
N ILE A 112 -2.50 -8.09 -24.72
CA ILE A 112 -2.82 -9.50 -25.01
C ILE A 112 -4.34 -9.70 -25.16
N TRP A 113 -5.13 -8.98 -24.36
CA TRP A 113 -6.58 -9.19 -24.27
C TRP A 113 -7.43 -8.12 -24.99
N SER A 114 -6.84 -7.05 -25.53
CA SER A 114 -7.57 -6.00 -26.27
C SER A 114 -7.99 -6.40 -27.70
N GLN A 115 -8.33 -7.67 -27.93
CA GLN A 115 -8.80 -8.14 -29.24
C GLN A 115 -10.27 -7.80 -29.49
#